data_AF-A0A6N7ZQ41-F1
#
_entry.id   AF-A0A6N7ZQ41-F1
#
_cell.length_a   1.000
_cell.length_b   1.000
_cell.length_c   1.000
_cell.angle_alpha   90.00
_cell.angle_beta   90.00
_cell.angle_gamma   90.00
#
_symmetry.space_group_name_H-M   'P 1'
#
loop_
_entity.id
_entity.type
_entity.pdbx_description
1 polymer ?
#
loop_
_entity_poly.entity_id
_entity_poly.type
_entity_poly.pdbx_seq_one_letter_code
_entity_poly.pdbx_strand_id
1 'polypeptide(L)'
;MRHDFKSVSVPPALSGCPKDKRGYPIPFSVAIDRNGKPDFKVVDRNAAEECIKRKLCALSGKRFEHLTSENGGYWFIGGPKSAFDQYGAYLDLPVRAECGRYALRVCPFLAIPGMAMHGNLEKSQARMDDNYVVQQNDTVIPDQPDIFVFVQATKYEIIQTENGVLYKPHAPYRRVEFWKDGSQIDFQQARELSNDVPQTDEELKRWCKKLPKQTRTTPTRRVSVP
;
A
#
# COMPACT_ATOMS: atom_id res chain seq x y z
N MET A 1 1.63 5.74 22.60
CA MET A 1 1.89 4.29 22.56
C MET A 1 3.02 4.05 21.55
N ARG A 2 4.19 3.51 21.94
CA ARG A 2 5.23 3.18 20.95
C ARG A 2 4.75 1.97 20.15
N HIS A 3 4.57 2.11 18.84
CA HIS A 3 4.26 0.97 17.97
C HIS A 3 5.49 0.05 17.90
N ASP A 4 5.41 -1.12 18.53
CA ASP A 4 6.47 -2.14 18.44
C ASP A 4 6.24 -3.03 17.22
N PHE A 5 6.65 -2.52 16.06
CA PHE A 5 6.54 -3.25 14.80
C PHE A 5 7.45 -4.49 14.72
N LYS A 6 8.38 -4.71 15.65
CA LYS A 6 9.28 -5.87 15.62
C LYS A 6 8.56 -7.18 15.94
N SER A 7 7.40 -7.10 16.58
CA SER A 7 6.52 -8.25 16.84
C SER A 7 5.84 -8.81 15.58
N VAL A 8 5.80 -8.04 14.48
CA VAL A 8 5.19 -8.46 13.22
C VAL A 8 6.17 -9.34 12.43
N SER A 9 5.78 -10.60 12.17
CA SER A 9 6.60 -11.53 11.41
C SER A 9 6.84 -11.04 9.97
N VAL A 10 8.12 -11.07 9.55
CA VAL A 10 8.50 -10.73 8.18
C VAL A 10 8.06 -11.88 7.25
N PRO A 11 7.26 -11.62 6.20
CA PRO A 11 6.88 -12.64 5.23
C PRO A 11 8.10 -13.30 4.57
N PRO A 12 8.08 -14.62 4.27
CA PRO A 12 9.21 -15.34 3.69
C PRO A 12 9.80 -14.67 2.43
N ALA A 13 8.96 -14.10 1.58
CA ALA A 13 9.42 -13.45 0.37
C ALA A 13 10.19 -12.13 0.59
N LEU A 14 10.05 -11.50 1.76
CA LEU A 14 10.82 -10.32 2.16
C LEU A 14 12.07 -10.69 2.97
N SER A 15 12.26 -11.95 3.33
CA SER A 15 13.38 -12.38 4.18
C SER A 15 14.75 -12.14 3.57
N GLY A 16 14.86 -12.20 2.25
CA GLY A 16 16.09 -11.96 1.50
C GLY A 16 16.32 -10.51 1.07
N CYS A 17 15.41 -9.58 1.40
CA CYS A 17 15.60 -8.17 1.09
C CYS A 17 16.71 -7.58 1.98
N PRO A 18 17.49 -6.61 1.47
CA PRO A 18 18.34 -5.77 2.31
C PRO A 18 17.54 -5.15 3.45
N LYS A 19 18.20 -4.83 4.58
CA LYS A 19 17.54 -4.25 5.74
C LYS A 19 18.01 -2.84 6.00
N ASP A 20 17.12 -1.97 6.45
CA ASP A 20 17.46 -0.64 6.93
C ASP A 20 18.13 -0.68 8.32
N LYS A 21 18.56 0.48 8.82
CA LYS A 21 19.21 0.59 10.15
C LYS A 21 18.32 0.15 11.33
N ARG A 22 17.00 0.06 11.13
CA ARG A 22 16.03 -0.39 12.14
C ARG A 22 15.79 -1.91 12.06
N GLY A 23 16.25 -2.55 10.98
CA GLY A 23 16.11 -3.98 10.71
C GLY A 23 14.91 -4.33 9.81
N TYR A 24 14.22 -3.36 9.21
CA TYR A 24 13.09 -3.62 8.31
C TYR A 24 13.57 -3.88 6.89
N PRO A 25 12.89 -4.78 6.14
CA PRO A 25 13.16 -4.98 4.71
C PRO A 25 13.07 -3.66 3.93
N ILE A 26 14.08 -3.37 3.13
CA ILE A 26 14.07 -2.29 2.15
C ILE A 26 13.32 -2.81 0.91
N PRO A 27 12.23 -2.16 0.49
CA PRO A 27 11.49 -2.54 -0.72
C PRO A 27 12.37 -2.55 -1.96
N PHE A 28 12.12 -3.50 -2.87
CA PHE A 28 12.83 -3.61 -4.15
C PHE A 28 12.74 -2.34 -5.01
N SER A 29 11.60 -1.65 -4.97
CA SER A 29 11.34 -0.43 -5.73
C SER A 29 11.80 0.87 -5.05
N VAL A 30 12.36 0.82 -3.85
CA VAL A 30 12.82 2.03 -3.14
C VAL A 30 14.17 2.48 -3.69
N ALA A 31 14.29 3.78 -3.97
CA ALA A 31 15.54 4.39 -4.39
C ALA A 31 16.59 4.36 -3.29
N ILE A 32 17.84 4.12 -3.69
CA ILE A 32 19.01 4.18 -2.83
C ILE A 32 19.81 5.39 -3.25
N ASP A 33 20.08 6.31 -2.32
CA ASP A 33 20.86 7.52 -2.61
C ASP A 33 22.35 7.20 -2.85
N ARG A 34 23.11 8.22 -3.28
CA ARG A 34 24.56 8.12 -3.56
C ARG A 34 25.40 7.61 -2.37
N ASN A 35 24.88 7.69 -1.15
CA ASN A 35 25.54 7.25 0.07
C ASN A 35 25.09 5.85 0.51
N GLY A 36 24.32 5.13 -0.33
CA GLY A 36 23.79 3.81 -0.01
C GLY A 36 22.60 3.84 0.95
N LYS A 37 21.96 5.00 1.16
CA LYS A 37 20.83 5.13 2.08
C LYS A 37 19.50 5.04 1.33
N PRO A 38 18.54 4.20 1.79
CA PRO A 38 17.22 4.14 1.18
C PRO A 38 16.42 5.42 1.42
N ASP A 39 15.76 5.92 0.38
CA ASP A 39 14.77 6.97 0.47
C ASP A 39 13.37 6.40 0.17
N PHE A 40 12.65 6.04 1.24
CA PHE A 40 11.32 5.40 1.17
C PHE A 40 10.23 6.29 0.56
N LYS A 41 10.54 7.54 0.21
CA LYS A 41 9.64 8.48 -0.47
C LYS A 41 9.85 8.49 -1.98
N VAL A 42 10.89 7.82 -2.46
CA VAL A 42 11.31 7.87 -3.87
C VAL A 42 11.33 6.46 -4.43
N VAL A 43 10.65 6.31 -5.55
CA VAL A 43 10.63 5.06 -6.32
C VAL A 43 11.82 5.05 -7.28
N ASP A 44 12.60 3.98 -7.27
CA ASP A 44 13.60 3.71 -8.28
C ASP A 44 12.89 3.39 -9.60
N ARG A 45 13.07 4.26 -10.60
CA ARG A 45 12.41 4.13 -11.91
C ARG A 45 12.81 2.83 -12.62
N ASN A 46 14.08 2.43 -12.57
CA ASN A 46 14.55 1.22 -13.23
C ASN A 46 13.95 -0.01 -12.55
N ALA A 47 13.89 -0.01 -11.21
CA ALA A 47 13.24 -1.08 -10.45
C ALA A 47 11.73 -1.13 -10.71
N ALA A 48 11.07 0.02 -10.83
CA ALA A 48 9.66 0.11 -11.19
C ALA A 48 9.39 -0.43 -12.59
N GLU A 49 10.19 -0.03 -13.59
CA GLU A 49 10.11 -0.56 -14.95
C GLU A 49 10.32 -2.08 -14.98
N GLU A 50 11.27 -2.57 -14.20
CA GLU A 50 11.53 -4.01 -14.06
C GLU A 50 10.34 -4.74 -13.43
N CYS A 51 9.73 -4.16 -12.39
CA CYS A 51 8.51 -4.70 -11.77
C CYS A 51 7.37 -4.82 -12.78
N ILE A 52 7.20 -3.82 -13.65
CA ILE A 52 6.20 -3.84 -14.72
C ILE A 52 6.54 -4.92 -15.74
N LYS A 53 7.73 -4.86 -16.35
CA LYS A 53 8.16 -5.74 -17.44
C LYS A 53 8.12 -7.21 -17.03
N ARG A 54 8.54 -7.52 -15.80
CA ARG A 54 8.68 -8.91 -15.32
C ARG A 54 7.58 -9.36 -14.36
N LYS A 55 6.59 -8.50 -14.09
CA LYS A 55 5.49 -8.74 -13.15
C LYS A 55 6.01 -9.11 -11.76
N LEU A 56 6.78 -8.20 -11.17
CA LEU A 56 7.36 -8.36 -9.83
C LEU A 56 6.60 -7.54 -8.79
N CYS A 57 6.59 -8.05 -7.56
CA CYS A 57 6.17 -7.34 -6.37
C CYS A 57 7.09 -6.15 -6.10
N ALA A 58 6.54 -4.95 -5.98
CA ALA A 58 7.31 -3.74 -5.70
C ALA A 58 8.08 -3.76 -4.37
N LEU A 59 7.62 -4.57 -3.41
CA LEU A 59 8.28 -4.73 -2.11
C LEU A 59 9.38 -5.80 -2.14
N SER A 60 9.11 -6.97 -2.71
CA SER A 60 10.03 -8.12 -2.60
C SER A 60 10.88 -8.37 -3.84
N GLY A 61 10.57 -7.75 -4.98
CA GLY A 61 11.21 -8.06 -6.28
C GLY A 61 10.92 -9.49 -6.78
N LYS A 62 9.99 -10.21 -6.15
CA LYS A 62 9.60 -11.57 -6.53
C LYS A 62 8.40 -11.54 -7.47
N ARG A 63 8.33 -12.50 -8.40
CA ARG A 63 7.21 -12.63 -9.34
C ARG A 63 5.87 -12.84 -8.63
N PHE A 64 4.81 -12.33 -9.24
CA PHE A 64 3.45 -12.69 -8.86
C PHE A 64 3.16 -14.13 -9.29
N GLU A 65 2.91 -15.00 -8.32
CA GLU A 65 2.48 -16.38 -8.57
C GLU A 65 0.95 -16.47 -8.56
N HIS A 66 0.40 -17.37 -9.38
CA HIS A 66 -1.01 -17.75 -9.40
C HIS A 66 -2.00 -16.57 -9.25
N LEU A 67 -2.09 -15.70 -10.27
CA LEU A 67 -2.91 -14.48 -10.28
C LEU A 67 -4.40 -14.70 -9.92
N THR A 68 -4.87 -15.94 -9.97
CA THR A 68 -6.24 -16.33 -9.66
C THR A 68 -6.44 -16.94 -8.28
N SER A 69 -5.37 -17.18 -7.51
CA SER A 69 -5.44 -17.73 -6.15
C SER A 69 -5.93 -16.69 -5.14
N GLU A 70 -6.31 -17.13 -3.93
CA GLU A 70 -6.77 -16.24 -2.86
C GLU A 70 -5.75 -15.16 -2.50
N ASN A 71 -4.47 -15.52 -2.43
CA ASN A 71 -3.37 -14.60 -2.14
C ASN A 71 -2.65 -14.08 -3.40
N GLY A 72 -3.09 -14.51 -4.58
CA GLY A 72 -2.50 -14.09 -5.86
C GLY A 72 -2.95 -12.71 -6.30
N GLY A 73 -2.65 -12.37 -7.54
CA GLY A 73 -3.09 -11.13 -8.18
C GLY A 73 -2.21 -9.93 -7.79
N TYR A 74 -2.63 -8.77 -8.29
CA TYR A 74 -1.98 -7.50 -8.04
C TYR A 74 -2.73 -6.79 -6.93
N TRP A 75 -2.05 -6.52 -5.82
CA TRP A 75 -2.65 -5.77 -4.73
C TRP A 75 -2.14 -4.33 -4.71
N PHE A 76 -3.04 -3.39 -4.44
CA PHE A 76 -2.75 -1.96 -4.43
C PHE A 76 -3.18 -1.36 -3.10
N ILE A 77 -2.29 -0.54 -2.51
CA ILE A 77 -2.52 0.16 -1.25
C ILE A 77 -2.74 1.63 -1.58
N GLY A 78 -3.85 2.21 -1.12
CA GLY A 78 -4.15 3.64 -1.35
C GLY A 78 -5.31 4.10 -0.48
N GLY A 79 -5.77 5.32 -0.72
CA GLY A 79 -6.97 5.85 -0.05
C GLY A 79 -8.28 5.39 -0.71
N PRO A 80 -9.44 5.66 -0.09
CA PRO A 80 -10.74 5.30 -0.64
C PRO A 80 -11.00 5.86 -2.05
N LYS A 81 -10.59 7.10 -2.34
CA LYS A 81 -10.74 7.68 -3.70
C LYS A 81 -9.96 6.92 -4.77
N SER A 82 -8.76 6.43 -4.47
CA SER A 82 -8.01 5.57 -5.39
C SER A 82 -8.74 4.24 -5.67
N ALA A 83 -9.53 3.75 -4.72
CA ALA A 83 -10.24 2.48 -4.82
C ALA A 83 -11.66 2.60 -5.37
N PHE A 84 -12.39 3.67 -5.09
CA PHE A 84 -13.84 3.74 -5.31
C PHE A 84 -14.28 4.94 -6.15
N ASP A 85 -13.34 5.58 -6.85
CA ASP A 85 -13.63 6.57 -7.89
C ASP A 85 -13.45 5.95 -9.29
N GLN A 86 -14.27 6.35 -10.26
CA GLN A 86 -14.20 5.87 -11.65
C GLN A 86 -12.86 6.20 -12.33
N TYR A 87 -12.20 7.27 -11.88
CA TYR A 87 -10.88 7.71 -12.28
C TYR A 87 -9.79 7.35 -11.25
N GLY A 88 -10.14 6.60 -10.21
CA GLY A 88 -9.24 6.16 -9.16
C GLY A 88 -8.01 5.44 -9.72
N ALA A 89 -6.83 5.87 -9.27
CA ALA A 89 -5.54 5.30 -9.63
C ALA A 89 -4.55 5.39 -8.45
N TYR A 90 -3.45 4.66 -8.57
CA TYR A 90 -2.44 4.48 -7.53
C TYR A 90 -1.08 4.94 -8.05
N LEU A 91 -0.28 5.54 -7.17
CA LEU A 91 1.12 5.84 -7.46
C LEU A 91 2.01 4.63 -7.23
N ASP A 92 1.73 3.88 -6.18
CA ASP A 92 2.53 2.73 -5.83
C ASP A 92 2.25 1.56 -6.78
N LEU A 93 3.34 0.91 -7.19
CA LEU A 93 3.30 -0.33 -7.95
C LEU A 93 2.60 -1.45 -7.16
N PRO A 94 2.02 -2.43 -7.85
CA PRO A 94 1.36 -3.53 -7.17
C PRO A 94 2.32 -4.35 -6.30
N VAL A 95 1.76 -4.91 -5.24
CA VAL A 95 2.44 -5.77 -4.27
C VAL A 95 1.72 -7.10 -4.10
N ARG A 96 2.41 -8.10 -3.58
CA ARG A 96 1.81 -9.38 -3.17
C ARG A 96 1.05 -9.19 -1.86
N ALA A 97 0.01 -9.99 -1.63
CA ALA A 97 -0.90 -9.84 -0.50
C ALA A 97 -0.16 -9.79 0.85
N GLU A 98 0.73 -10.75 1.12
CA GLU A 98 1.48 -10.84 2.37
C GLU A 98 2.50 -9.71 2.54
N CYS A 99 3.10 -9.23 1.45
CA CYS A 99 4.00 -8.08 1.48
C CYS A 99 3.24 -6.79 1.80
N GLY A 100 2.09 -6.57 1.15
CA GLY A 100 1.27 -5.40 1.39
C GLY A 100 0.68 -5.36 2.79
N ARG A 101 0.15 -6.49 3.29
CA ARG A 101 -0.34 -6.59 4.69
C ARG A 101 0.78 -6.36 5.70
N TYR A 102 2.00 -6.83 5.41
CA TYR A 102 3.16 -6.51 6.25
C TYR A 102 3.45 -5.01 6.23
N ALA A 103 3.53 -4.39 5.05
CA ALA A 103 3.76 -2.95 4.93
C ALA A 103 2.69 -2.13 5.66
N LEU A 104 1.41 -2.47 5.52
CA LEU A 104 0.30 -1.82 6.21
C LEU A 104 0.45 -1.86 7.74
N ARG A 105 1.08 -2.91 8.29
CA ARG A 105 1.30 -3.07 9.75
C ARG A 105 2.53 -2.35 10.28
N VAL A 106 3.57 -2.17 9.45
CA VAL A 106 4.90 -1.75 9.95
C VAL A 106 5.42 -0.45 9.35
N CYS A 107 4.92 -0.04 8.19
CA CYS A 107 5.38 1.17 7.53
C CYS A 107 4.87 2.39 8.30
N PRO A 108 5.73 3.29 8.79
CA PRO A 108 5.28 4.47 9.52
C PRO A 108 4.30 5.34 8.73
N PHE A 109 4.47 5.46 7.40
CA PHE A 109 3.58 6.23 6.52
C PHE A 109 2.18 5.61 6.34
N LEU A 110 2.02 4.32 6.69
CA LEU A 110 0.73 3.61 6.58
C LEU A 110 0.12 3.32 7.95
N ALA A 111 0.95 3.03 8.94
CA ALA A 111 0.53 2.51 10.24
C ALA A 111 0.47 3.56 11.34
N ILE A 112 1.09 4.73 11.16
CA ILE A 112 1.10 5.80 12.19
C ILE A 112 0.34 7.01 11.65
N PRO A 113 -0.70 7.48 12.37
CA PRO A 113 -1.42 8.72 12.05
C PRO A 113 -0.50 9.93 11.91
N GLY A 114 -0.74 10.76 10.89
CA GLY A 114 -0.05 12.05 10.71
C GLY A 114 1.38 11.93 10.19
N MET A 115 1.86 10.72 9.90
CA MET A 115 3.13 10.51 9.22
C MET A 115 2.96 10.75 7.72
N ALA A 116 3.06 12.01 7.32
CA ALA A 116 2.98 12.40 5.92
C ALA A 116 4.18 11.86 5.12
N MET A 117 3.92 11.32 3.92
CA MET A 117 4.98 11.01 2.96
C MET A 117 5.72 12.26 2.46
N HIS A 118 5.15 13.45 2.68
CA HIS A 118 5.73 14.76 2.38
C HIS A 118 7.05 14.96 3.13
N GLY A 119 8.16 14.64 2.45
CA GLY A 119 9.46 15.23 2.72
C GLY A 119 9.68 16.39 1.77
N ASN A 120 10.70 17.20 2.03
CA ASN A 120 11.18 18.10 1.00
C ASN A 120 11.77 17.22 -0.14
N LEU A 121 10.96 17.03 -1.18
CA LEU A 121 11.27 16.20 -2.35
C LEU A 121 12.47 16.75 -3.11
N GLU A 122 12.69 18.07 -3.11
CA GLU A 122 13.88 18.70 -3.68
C GLU A 122 15.16 18.24 -2.96
N LYS A 123 15.12 18.14 -1.62
CA LYS A 123 16.23 17.58 -0.84
C LYS A 123 16.45 16.12 -1.17
N SER A 124 15.39 15.35 -1.44
CA SER A 124 15.52 13.97 -1.90
C SER A 124 16.17 13.92 -3.27
N GLN A 125 15.67 14.67 -4.25
CA GLN A 125 16.25 14.75 -5.60
C GLN A 125 17.73 15.18 -5.57
N ALA A 126 18.10 16.16 -4.73
CA ALA A 126 19.49 16.64 -4.60
C ALA A 126 20.49 15.57 -4.11
N ARG A 127 20.02 14.49 -3.47
CA ARG A 127 20.86 13.37 -3.01
C ARG A 127 20.90 12.20 -3.99
N MET A 128 20.07 12.24 -5.03
CA MET A 128 19.91 11.15 -5.98
C MET A 128 20.81 11.33 -7.20
N ASP A 129 21.17 10.22 -7.84
CA ASP A 129 21.72 10.25 -9.20
C ASP A 129 20.66 10.66 -10.23
N ASP A 130 21.10 11.11 -11.40
CA ASP A 130 20.21 11.59 -12.48
C ASP A 130 19.25 10.51 -13.02
N ASN A 131 19.47 9.25 -12.62
CA ASN A 131 18.64 8.10 -12.98
C ASN A 131 17.37 7.93 -12.11
N TYR A 132 17.20 8.75 -11.06
CA TYR A 132 16.04 8.67 -10.17
C TYR A 132 15.04 9.77 -10.49
N VAL A 133 13.78 9.37 -10.72
CA VAL A 133 12.65 10.29 -10.84
C VAL A 133 11.92 10.29 -9.51
N VAL A 134 12.01 11.40 -8.77
CA VAL A 134 11.07 11.66 -7.69
C VAL A 134 9.71 11.90 -8.34
N GLN A 135 8.81 10.92 -8.24
CA GLN A 135 7.44 11.11 -8.72
C GLN A 135 6.72 12.05 -7.77
N GLN A 136 6.64 13.31 -8.17
CA GLN A 136 5.79 14.31 -7.55
C GLN A 136 4.48 14.31 -8.32
N ASN A 137 3.42 13.79 -7.72
CA ASN A 137 2.10 13.87 -8.33
C ASN A 137 1.21 14.79 -7.49
N ASP A 138 0.74 15.87 -8.11
CA ASP A 138 -0.12 16.88 -7.51
C ASP A 138 -1.51 16.32 -7.11
N THR A 139 -1.85 15.10 -7.54
CA THR A 139 -3.09 14.41 -7.12
C THR A 139 -2.94 13.63 -5.82
N VAL A 140 -1.75 13.64 -5.18
CA VAL A 140 -1.56 13.07 -3.84
C VAL A 140 -2.18 14.01 -2.83
N ILE A 141 -3.14 13.51 -2.06
CA ILE A 141 -3.67 14.27 -0.94
C ILE A 141 -2.51 14.60 0.03
N PRO A 142 -2.39 15.87 0.48
CA PRO A 142 -1.29 16.30 1.34
C PRO A 142 -1.29 15.61 2.70
N ASP A 143 -2.46 15.13 3.11
CA ASP A 143 -2.66 14.41 4.36
C ASP A 143 -2.76 12.90 4.12
N GLN A 144 -2.28 12.14 5.09
CA GLN A 144 -2.52 10.70 5.14
C GLN A 144 -4.04 10.47 5.17
N PRO A 145 -4.59 9.54 4.35
CA PRO A 145 -6.02 9.28 4.36
C PRO A 145 -6.46 8.73 5.72
N ASP A 146 -7.71 9.00 6.09
CA ASP A 146 -8.29 8.49 7.34
C ASP A 146 -8.22 6.98 7.44
N ILE A 147 -8.36 6.27 6.31
CA ILE A 147 -8.15 4.84 6.20
C ILE A 147 -7.36 4.51 4.93
N PHE A 148 -6.71 3.36 4.93
CA PHE A 148 -6.17 2.74 3.72
C PHE A 148 -7.11 1.65 3.21
N VAL A 149 -7.20 1.54 1.90
CA VAL A 149 -7.89 0.47 1.19
C VAL A 149 -6.86 -0.37 0.46
N PHE A 150 -6.93 -1.69 0.64
CA PHE A 150 -6.05 -2.65 0.01
C PHE A 150 -6.86 -3.55 -0.93
N VAL A 151 -6.78 -3.27 -2.23
CA VAL A 151 -7.62 -3.91 -3.25
C VAL A 151 -6.86 -4.96 -4.04
N GLN A 152 -7.52 -6.07 -4.35
CA GLN A 152 -6.98 -7.15 -5.18
C GLN A 152 -7.56 -7.09 -6.60
N ALA A 153 -6.71 -6.92 -7.60
CA ALA A 153 -7.08 -6.96 -9.01
C ALA A 153 -6.35 -8.08 -9.77
N THR A 154 -6.96 -8.57 -10.85
CA THR A 154 -6.31 -9.55 -11.76
C THR A 154 -5.60 -8.89 -12.93
N LYS A 155 -5.96 -7.63 -13.22
CA LYS A 155 -5.42 -6.80 -14.29
C LYS A 155 -5.40 -5.36 -13.80
N TYR A 156 -4.47 -4.59 -14.34
CA TYR A 156 -4.37 -3.15 -14.15
C TYR A 156 -3.85 -2.54 -15.45
N GLU A 157 -4.13 -1.27 -15.66
CA GLU A 157 -3.55 -0.46 -16.73
C GLU A 157 -2.51 0.52 -16.16
N ILE A 158 -1.60 0.94 -17.03
CA ILE A 158 -0.55 1.91 -16.71
C ILE A 158 -0.91 3.18 -17.45
N ILE A 159 -1.09 4.26 -16.70
CA ILE A 159 -1.45 5.57 -17.22
C ILE A 159 -0.19 6.44 -17.14
N GLN A 160 0.32 6.86 -18.30
CA GLN A 160 1.40 7.83 -18.39
C GLN A 160 0.79 9.22 -18.21
N THR A 161 1.39 10.02 -17.33
CA THR A 161 1.01 11.42 -17.08
C THR A 161 2.23 12.31 -17.25
N GLU A 162 2.04 13.61 -17.37
CA GLU A 162 3.14 14.58 -17.42
C GLU A 162 4.05 14.48 -16.18
N ASN A 163 3.47 14.10 -15.04
CA ASN A 163 4.12 14.09 -13.72
C ASN A 163 4.53 12.69 -13.23
N GLY A 164 4.45 11.67 -14.10
CA GLY A 164 4.85 10.30 -13.75
C GLY A 164 3.87 9.23 -14.21
N VAL A 165 3.88 8.11 -13.50
CA VAL A 165 3.13 6.91 -13.88
C VAL A 165 2.08 6.60 -12.82
N LEU A 166 0.85 6.39 -13.25
CA LEU A 166 -0.24 5.91 -12.41
C LEU A 166 -0.61 4.48 -12.78
N TYR A 167 -1.06 3.72 -11.79
CA TYR A 167 -1.52 2.34 -11.94
C TYR A 167 -2.99 2.25 -11.58
N LYS A 168 -3.82 1.84 -12.54
CA LYS A 168 -5.27 1.74 -12.35
C LYS A 168 -5.71 0.27 -12.35
N PRO A 169 -6.07 -0.31 -11.19
CA PRO A 169 -6.59 -1.67 -11.12
C PRO A 169 -7.98 -1.76 -11.75
N HIS A 170 -8.23 -2.83 -12.50
CA HIS A 170 -9.54 -3.06 -13.11
C HIS A 170 -10.53 -3.60 -12.08
N ALA A 171 -11.62 -2.86 -11.86
CA ALA A 171 -12.81 -3.33 -11.15
C ALA A 171 -13.64 -4.29 -12.04
N PRO A 172 -14.48 -5.18 -11.46
CA PRO A 172 -14.67 -5.39 -10.03
C PRO A 172 -13.50 -6.15 -9.40
N TYR A 173 -13.01 -5.62 -8.28
CA TYR A 173 -11.95 -6.20 -7.47
C TYR A 173 -12.35 -7.57 -6.93
N ARG A 174 -11.36 -8.44 -6.79
CA ARG A 174 -11.59 -9.76 -6.19
C ARG A 174 -11.80 -9.69 -4.68
N ARG A 175 -11.09 -8.75 -4.04
CA ARG A 175 -11.10 -8.49 -2.60
C ARG A 175 -10.83 -7.03 -2.34
N VAL A 176 -11.34 -6.58 -1.22
CA VAL A 176 -11.12 -5.27 -0.63
C VAL A 176 -10.87 -5.49 0.85
N GLU A 177 -9.82 -4.89 1.39
CA GLU A 177 -9.53 -4.84 2.81
C GLU A 177 -9.41 -3.38 3.24
N PHE A 178 -9.88 -3.06 4.44
CA PHE A 178 -9.78 -1.73 5.03
C PHE A 178 -8.82 -1.75 6.20
N TRP A 179 -8.02 -0.70 6.33
CA TRP A 179 -6.92 -0.64 7.28
C TRP A 179 -6.85 0.73 7.96
N LYS A 180 -6.65 0.73 9.27
CA LYS A 180 -6.42 1.91 10.10
C LYS A 180 -5.31 1.61 11.09
N ASP A 181 -4.31 2.49 11.14
CA ASP A 181 -3.25 2.50 12.17
C ASP A 181 -2.58 1.14 12.38
N GLY A 182 -2.23 0.48 11.27
CA GLY A 182 -1.59 -0.83 11.30
C GLY A 182 -2.52 -2.03 11.48
N SER A 183 -3.82 -1.79 11.65
CA SER A 183 -4.82 -2.83 11.93
C SER A 183 -5.85 -2.93 10.81
N GLN A 184 -6.25 -4.15 10.48
CA GLN A 184 -7.37 -4.36 9.57
C GLN A 184 -8.69 -4.10 10.30
N ILE A 185 -9.59 -3.35 9.66
CA ILE A 185 -10.92 -3.01 10.16
C ILE A 185 -11.99 -3.58 9.22
N ASP A 186 -13.23 -3.68 9.69
CA ASP A 186 -14.34 -4.09 8.83
C ASP A 186 -14.94 -2.91 8.02
N PHE A 187 -15.88 -3.26 7.14
CA PHE A 187 -16.53 -2.29 6.26
C PHE A 187 -17.43 -1.30 7.02
N GLN A 188 -18.02 -1.69 8.16
CA GLN A 188 -18.83 -0.76 8.94
C GLN A 188 -17.94 0.30 9.56
N GLN A 189 -16.86 -0.10 10.22
CA GLN A 189 -15.87 0.81 10.78
C GLN A 189 -15.26 1.72 9.70
N ALA A 190 -14.96 1.19 8.51
CA ALA A 190 -14.43 1.97 7.41
C ALA A 190 -15.38 3.09 6.94
N ARG A 191 -16.69 2.82 6.89
CA ARG A 191 -17.72 3.81 6.51
C ARG A 191 -17.87 4.91 7.55
N GLU A 192 -17.82 4.55 8.84
CA GLU A 192 -17.89 5.52 9.94
C GLU A 192 -16.69 6.47 9.94
N LEU A 193 -15.54 6.02 9.43
CA LEU A 193 -14.30 6.80 9.39
C LEU A 193 -14.10 7.62 8.11
N SER A 194 -14.82 7.32 7.02
CA SER A 194 -14.59 7.98 5.73
C SER A 194 -15.82 7.99 4.83
N ASN A 195 -16.25 9.19 4.43
CA ASN A 195 -17.35 9.39 3.48
C ASN A 195 -17.00 8.93 2.04
N ASP A 196 -15.72 8.83 1.71
CA ASP A 196 -15.25 8.36 0.39
C ASP A 196 -15.32 6.83 0.22
N VAL A 197 -15.72 6.11 1.27
CA VAL A 197 -16.01 4.66 1.21
C VAL A 197 -17.46 4.47 0.74
N PRO A 198 -17.80 3.44 -0.06
CA PRO A 198 -19.18 3.07 -0.32
C PRO A 198 -20.00 2.99 0.97
N GLN A 199 -21.15 3.64 1.02
CA GLN A 199 -21.96 3.75 2.23
C GLN A 199 -22.94 2.57 2.39
N THR A 200 -23.16 1.81 1.32
CA THR A 200 -23.99 0.58 1.33
C THR A 200 -23.26 -0.65 0.78
N ASP A 201 -23.74 -1.84 1.14
CA ASP A 201 -23.24 -3.10 0.56
C ASP A 201 -23.47 -3.12 -0.96
N GLU A 202 -24.58 -2.54 -1.43
CA GLU A 202 -24.96 -2.43 -2.84
C GLU A 202 -23.99 -1.56 -3.63
N GLU A 203 -23.55 -0.43 -3.06
CA GLU A 203 -22.51 0.40 -3.65
C GLU A 203 -21.16 -0.33 -3.68
N LEU A 204 -20.80 -1.03 -2.59
CA LEU A 204 -19.55 -1.79 -2.54
C LEU A 204 -19.52 -2.96 -3.54
N LYS A 205 -20.67 -3.61 -3.80
CA LYS A 205 -20.80 -4.68 -4.81
C LYS A 205 -20.50 -4.19 -6.23
N ARG A 206 -20.62 -2.89 -6.53
CA ARG A 206 -20.20 -2.32 -7.82
C ARG A 206 -18.68 -2.42 -8.01
N TRP A 207 -17.94 -2.36 -6.91
CA TRP A 207 -16.48 -2.34 -6.89
C TRP A 207 -15.85 -3.68 -6.64
N CYS A 208 -16.53 -4.63 -5.99
CA CYS A 208 -15.93 -5.93 -5.65
C CYS A 208 -16.86 -7.13 -5.87
N LYS A 209 -16.25 -8.27 -6.26
CA LYS A 209 -16.96 -9.54 -6.51
C LYS A 209 -17.42 -10.23 -5.23
N LYS A 210 -16.72 -9.99 -4.11
CA LYS A 210 -17.00 -10.59 -2.81
C LYS A 210 -16.94 -9.50 -1.76
N LEU A 211 -17.99 -9.40 -0.96
CA LEU A 211 -18.01 -8.49 0.18
C LEU A 211 -16.88 -8.86 1.16
N PRO A 212 -16.21 -7.86 1.75
CA PRO A 212 -15.21 -8.07 2.79
C PRO A 212 -15.81 -8.88 3.95
N LYS A 213 -15.02 -9.78 4.52
CA LYS A 213 -15.45 -10.52 5.71
C LYS A 213 -15.57 -9.52 6.86
N GLN A 214 -16.71 -9.53 7.56
CA GLN A 214 -16.82 -8.84 8.84
C GLN A 214 -15.79 -9.42 9.81
N THR A 215 -14.95 -8.58 10.41
CA THR A 215 -14.09 -9.02 11.50
C THR A 215 -14.99 -9.36 12.68
N ARG A 216 -14.98 -10.61 13.14
CA ARG A 216 -15.60 -10.94 14.43
C ARG A 216 -14.88 -10.11 15.49
N THR A 217 -15.56 -9.10 16.02
CA THR A 217 -15.11 -8.40 17.21
C THR A 217 -15.09 -9.43 18.33
N THR A 218 -13.90 -9.79 18.81
CA THR A 218 -13.79 -10.53 20.07
C THR A 218 -14.36 -9.59 21.14
N PRO A 219 -15.43 -9.96 21.88
CA PRO A 219 -15.97 -9.10 22.91
C PRO A 219 -14.85 -8.77 23.90
N THR A 220 -14.61 -7.49 24.12
CA THR A 220 -13.68 -7.01 25.14
C THR A 220 -14.16 -7.61 26.46
N ARG A 221 -13.43 -8.61 26.96
CA ARG A 221 -13.71 -9.22 28.27
C ARG A 221 -13.55 -8.08 29.29
N ARG A 222 -14.66 -7.59 29.84
CA ARG A 222 -14.61 -6.67 30.98
C ARG A 222 -13.87 -7.40 32.08
N VAL A 223 -12.64 -6.99 32.34
CA VAL A 223 -11.93 -7.38 33.56
C VAL A 223 -12.58 -6.56 34.66
N SER A 224 -13.50 -7.18 35.40
CA SER A 224 -13.92 -6.70 36.70
C SER A 224 -12.69 -6.72 37.61
N VAL A 225 -12.24 -5.53 38.00
CA VAL A 225 -11.23 -5.33 39.04
C VAL A 225 -11.91 -5.62 40.39
N PRO A 226 -11.25 -6.33 41.32
CA PRO A 226 -11.78 -6.66 42.64
C PRO A 226 -12.07 -5.42 43.50
#